data_AF-H3CGH4-F1
#
_entry.id   AF-H3CGH4-F1
#
_cell.length_a   1.000
_cell.length_b   1.000
_cell.length_c   1.000
_cell.angle_alpha   90.00
_cell.angle_beta   90.00
_cell.angle_gamma   90.00
#
_symmetry.space_group_name_H-M   'P 1'
#
loop_
_entity.id
_entity.type
_entity.pdbx_description
1 polymer ?
#
loop_
_entity_poly.entity_id
_entity_poly.type
_entity_poly.pdbx_seq_one_letter_code
_entity_poly.pdbx_strand_id
1 'polypeptide(L)'
;RRLQRWSYCKLLLRSLCFNSLSSSDTLLDCVFEPVYWIVDHVTRWFGVVFVTLVVLLTTSVVAIVYLFILPVILSDYPWHWVIWHLGCGHWLLTMVVFHYYKATTTSPGHPPKGRVAVPSVSFCKKCIIPKPARTHHCSICNRCVLKMDHHCPWLNNCVGHFNHRYFFSFCVYMTLGCVYCSVSSKDLFLDAYGSIEVTRDQKKIIPTCWVQMQQLSRLPHQGLAAKSYQTPPPNDAFSASTAHKCVIFLWVLTSSVAVALGGLTLWHVLLISRAETSVERHINRKESKRLREKGKVFRNPYHHGRVNNWKLLLGVEKRRHWVTRVLLPSGHLPSEDGIVWDCLFNRRHPMAV
;
A
#
# COMPACT_ATOMS: atom_id res chain seq x y z
N ARG A 1 -12.31 59.21 5.93
CA ARG A 1 -12.55 58.51 4.63
C ARG A 1 -11.81 57.18 4.48
N ARG A 2 -10.47 57.09 4.57
CA ARG A 2 -9.75 55.78 4.45
C ARG A 2 -10.12 54.76 5.54
N LEU A 3 -10.21 55.19 6.80
CA LEU A 3 -10.64 54.34 7.92
C LEU A 3 -12.08 53.81 7.77
N GLN A 4 -13.00 54.65 7.30
CA GLN A 4 -14.39 54.24 7.00
C GLN A 4 -14.45 53.21 5.86
N ARG A 5 -13.68 53.41 4.79
CA ARG A 5 -13.58 52.43 3.69
C ARG A 5 -13.01 51.09 4.18
N TRP A 6 -12.01 51.12 5.05
CA TRP A 6 -11.43 49.91 5.66
C TRP A 6 -12.45 49.17 6.53
N SER A 7 -13.14 49.87 7.43
CA SER A 7 -14.18 49.25 8.27
C SER A 7 -15.34 48.68 7.45
N TYR A 8 -15.77 49.38 6.39
CA TYR A 8 -16.82 48.88 5.49
C TYR A 8 -16.37 47.65 4.70
N CYS A 9 -15.14 47.66 4.18
CA CYS A 9 -14.56 46.51 3.48
C CYS A 9 -14.40 45.30 4.41
N LYS A 10 -13.99 45.53 5.68
CA LYS A 10 -13.93 44.49 6.72
C LYS A 10 -15.31 43.91 7.05
N LEU A 11 -16.36 44.75 7.07
CA LEU A 11 -17.73 44.31 7.29
C LEU A 11 -18.25 43.46 6.12
N LEU A 12 -17.98 43.89 4.88
CA LEU A 12 -18.30 43.12 3.66
C LEU A 12 -17.58 41.77 3.64
N LEU A 13 -16.28 41.73 3.93
CA LEU A 13 -15.51 40.48 4.04
C LEU A 13 -16.10 39.56 5.11
N ARG A 14 -16.45 40.08 6.28
CA ARG A 14 -17.11 39.28 7.33
C ARG A 14 -18.49 38.76 6.90
N SER A 15 -19.28 39.58 6.20
CA SER A 15 -20.61 39.18 5.70
C SER A 15 -20.53 38.12 4.59
N LEU A 16 -19.46 38.12 3.80
CA LEU A 16 -19.21 37.13 2.74
C LEU A 16 -18.67 35.81 3.32
N CYS A 17 -17.77 35.88 4.31
CA CYS A 17 -17.09 34.71 4.87
C CYS A 17 -17.83 34.06 6.07
N PHE A 18 -18.74 34.77 6.73
CA PHE A 18 -19.44 34.31 7.92
C PHE A 18 -20.93 34.63 7.83
N ASN A 19 -21.69 33.80 7.14
CA ASN A 19 -23.15 33.86 7.13
C ASN A 19 -23.74 32.45 7.31
N SER A 20 -25.07 32.35 7.39
CA SER A 20 -25.77 31.08 7.60
C SER A 20 -25.55 30.05 6.48
N LEU A 21 -25.05 30.48 5.31
CA LEU A 21 -24.84 29.67 4.11
C LEU A 21 -23.35 29.44 3.78
N SER A 22 -22.43 30.20 4.36
CA SER A 22 -21.00 30.20 4.04
C SER A 22 -20.13 30.43 5.28
N SER A 23 -19.16 29.53 5.48
CA SER A 23 -18.14 29.63 6.53
C SER A 23 -16.77 29.93 5.93
N SER A 24 -15.81 30.35 6.76
CA SER A 24 -14.42 30.56 6.35
C SER A 24 -13.82 29.32 5.66
N ASP A 25 -14.22 28.11 6.07
CA ASP A 25 -13.79 26.86 5.45
C ASP A 25 -14.26 26.76 3.99
N THR A 26 -15.48 27.22 3.71
CA THR A 26 -16.06 27.18 2.36
C THR A 26 -15.29 28.12 1.41
N LEU A 27 -14.89 29.29 1.91
CA LEU A 27 -14.12 30.24 1.11
C LEU A 27 -12.69 29.73 0.85
N LEU A 28 -12.05 29.11 1.85
CA LEU A 28 -10.77 28.45 1.65
C LEU A 28 -10.88 27.32 0.62
N ASP A 29 -11.90 26.47 0.71
CA ASP A 29 -12.14 25.40 -0.26
C ASP A 29 -12.24 25.94 -1.70
N CYS A 30 -12.94 27.07 -1.90
CA CYS A 30 -13.03 27.73 -3.21
C CYS A 30 -11.69 28.28 -3.70
N VAL A 31 -10.90 28.93 -2.83
CA VAL A 31 -9.60 29.50 -3.21
C VAL A 31 -8.60 28.39 -3.57
N PHE A 32 -8.63 27.27 -2.85
CA PHE A 32 -7.73 26.14 -3.09
C PHE A 32 -8.23 25.18 -4.18
N GLU A 33 -9.41 25.39 -4.76
CA GLU A 33 -9.97 24.51 -5.80
C GLU A 33 -9.02 24.27 -6.99
N PRO A 34 -8.32 25.28 -7.56
CA PRO A 34 -7.35 25.05 -8.62
C PRO A 34 -6.16 24.18 -8.17
N VAL A 35 -5.71 24.36 -6.92
CA VAL A 35 -4.62 23.57 -6.35
C VAL A 35 -5.06 22.12 -6.17
N TYR A 36 -6.26 21.89 -5.65
CA TYR A 36 -6.83 20.55 -5.54
C TYR A 36 -6.94 19.87 -6.90
N TRP A 37 -7.38 20.61 -7.92
CA TRP A 37 -7.45 20.08 -9.29
C TRP A 37 -6.07 19.65 -9.83
N ILE A 38 -5.03 20.47 -9.63
CA ILE A 38 -3.66 20.13 -10.04
C ILE A 38 -3.20 18.87 -9.30
N VAL A 39 -3.36 18.82 -7.98
CA VAL A 39 -2.96 17.68 -7.15
C VAL A 39 -3.70 16.41 -7.56
N ASP A 40 -5.02 16.49 -7.79
CA ASP A 40 -5.85 15.36 -8.22
C ASP A 40 -5.39 14.85 -9.59
N HIS A 41 -5.11 15.75 -10.54
CA HIS A 41 -4.68 15.40 -11.89
C HIS A 41 -3.30 14.73 -11.87
N VAL A 42 -2.36 15.31 -11.12
CA VAL A 42 -1.01 14.79 -10.93
C VAL A 42 -1.05 13.42 -10.24
N THR A 43 -1.86 13.27 -9.20
CA THR A 43 -2.02 12.00 -8.46
C THR A 43 -2.54 10.88 -9.36
N ARG A 44 -3.47 11.20 -10.27
CA ARG A 44 -3.98 10.23 -11.24
C ARG A 44 -2.90 9.75 -12.22
N TRP A 45 -2.02 10.64 -12.69
CA TRP A 45 -0.91 10.25 -13.55
C TRP A 45 0.12 9.40 -12.80
N PHE A 46 0.46 9.80 -11.56
CA PHE A 46 1.31 9.00 -10.68
C PHE A 46 0.74 7.60 -10.40
N GLY A 47 -0.58 7.41 -10.42
CA GLY A 47 -1.20 6.09 -10.28
C GLY A 47 -0.67 5.08 -11.29
N VAL A 48 -0.49 5.48 -12.56
CA VAL A 48 0.06 4.60 -13.61
C VAL A 48 1.53 4.26 -13.32
N VAL A 49 2.31 5.24 -12.86
CA VAL A 49 3.72 5.06 -12.48
C VAL A 49 3.83 4.07 -11.31
N PHE A 50 3.02 4.22 -10.28
CA PHE A 50 3.05 3.33 -9.11
C PHE A 50 2.61 1.91 -9.45
N VAL A 51 1.58 1.72 -10.28
CA VAL A 51 1.19 0.37 -10.73
C VAL A 51 2.30 -0.28 -11.54
N THR A 52 2.90 0.46 -12.46
CA THR A 52 4.04 -0.02 -13.26
C THR A 52 5.22 -0.39 -12.36
N LEU A 53 5.52 0.44 -11.36
CA LEU A 53 6.57 0.19 -10.38
C LEU A 53 6.32 -1.10 -9.59
N VAL A 54 5.10 -1.32 -9.09
CA VAL A 54 4.76 -2.57 -8.36
C VAL A 54 4.99 -3.79 -9.25
N VAL A 55 4.51 -3.76 -10.50
CA VAL A 55 4.71 -4.86 -11.45
C VAL A 55 6.20 -5.10 -11.69
N LEU A 56 6.98 -4.06 -12.00
CA LEU A 56 8.42 -4.19 -12.25
C LEU A 56 9.18 -4.71 -11.03
N LEU A 57 8.90 -4.20 -9.83
CA LEU A 57 9.55 -4.66 -8.61
C LEU A 57 9.20 -6.13 -8.31
N THR A 58 7.92 -6.51 -8.39
CA THR A 58 7.51 -7.91 -8.20
C THR A 58 8.15 -8.83 -9.24
N THR A 59 8.17 -8.44 -10.52
CA THR A 59 8.83 -9.22 -11.57
C THR A 59 10.34 -9.33 -11.31
N SER A 60 11.00 -8.27 -10.84
CA SER A 60 12.44 -8.33 -10.50
C SER A 60 12.74 -9.30 -9.36
N VAL A 61 11.89 -9.32 -8.31
CA VAL A 61 11.99 -10.27 -7.20
C VAL A 61 11.83 -11.70 -7.71
N VAL A 62 10.80 -11.97 -8.51
CA VAL A 62 10.58 -13.29 -9.11
C VAL A 62 11.76 -13.69 -9.98
N ALA A 63 12.25 -12.81 -10.86
CA ALA A 63 13.40 -13.09 -11.69
C ALA A 63 14.63 -13.47 -10.86
N ILE A 64 14.94 -12.72 -9.79
CA ILE A 64 16.09 -13.04 -8.92
C ILE A 64 15.90 -14.39 -8.24
N VAL A 65 14.70 -14.68 -7.73
CA VAL A 65 14.41 -15.97 -7.08
C VAL A 65 14.63 -17.13 -8.05
N TYR A 66 14.13 -17.05 -9.28
CA TYR A 66 14.26 -18.16 -10.23
C TYR A 66 15.66 -18.28 -10.85
N LEU A 67 16.35 -17.17 -11.07
CA LEU A 67 17.67 -17.18 -11.72
C LEU A 67 18.81 -17.49 -10.76
N PHE A 68 18.73 -17.04 -9.50
CA PHE A 68 19.84 -17.14 -8.55
C PHE A 68 19.55 -18.00 -7.33
N ILE A 69 18.31 -18.00 -6.80
CA ILE A 69 18.00 -18.70 -5.55
C ILE A 69 17.52 -20.12 -5.80
N LEU A 70 16.66 -20.33 -6.79
CA LEU A 70 16.12 -21.64 -7.10
C LEU A 70 17.23 -22.66 -7.47
N PRO A 71 18.26 -22.32 -8.26
CA PRO A 71 19.37 -23.25 -8.51
C PRO A 71 20.07 -23.70 -7.22
N VAL A 72 20.31 -22.78 -6.28
CA VAL A 72 20.92 -23.07 -4.97
C VAL A 72 20.01 -23.96 -4.12
N ILE A 73 18.71 -23.69 -4.10
CA ILE A 73 17.75 -24.55 -3.40
C ILE A 73 17.74 -25.96 -3.99
N LEU A 74 17.82 -26.09 -5.32
CA LEU A 74 17.81 -27.39 -5.98
C LEU A 74 19.10 -28.20 -5.76
N SER A 75 20.25 -27.54 -5.59
CA SER A 75 21.53 -28.21 -5.36
C SER A 75 21.79 -28.55 -3.89
N ASP A 76 21.47 -27.63 -2.98
CA ASP A 76 22.00 -27.68 -1.61
C ASP A 76 20.96 -28.15 -0.58
N TYR A 77 19.66 -28.06 -0.90
CA TYR A 77 18.60 -28.38 0.06
C TYR A 77 18.09 -29.82 -0.12
N PRO A 78 17.67 -30.49 0.96
CA PRO A 78 17.03 -31.78 0.85
C PRO A 78 15.65 -31.65 0.18
N TRP A 79 15.22 -32.72 -0.48
CA TRP A 79 14.04 -32.74 -1.36
C TRP A 79 12.74 -32.20 -0.71
N HIS A 80 12.53 -32.40 0.60
CA HIS A 80 11.32 -31.92 1.28
C HIS A 80 11.28 -30.39 1.40
N TRP A 81 12.44 -29.74 1.62
CA TRP A 81 12.54 -28.29 1.62
C TRP A 81 12.38 -27.73 0.21
N VAL A 82 12.90 -28.42 -0.81
CA VAL A 82 12.67 -28.06 -2.21
C VAL A 82 11.18 -28.04 -2.52
N ILE A 83 10.44 -29.10 -2.17
CA ILE A 83 8.99 -29.18 -2.36
C ILE A 83 8.27 -28.06 -1.59
N TRP A 84 8.69 -27.79 -0.35
CA TRP A 84 8.12 -26.68 0.44
C TRP A 84 8.33 -25.33 -0.25
N HIS A 85 9.55 -25.05 -0.74
CA HIS A 85 9.86 -23.78 -1.41
C HIS A 85 9.08 -23.60 -2.70
N LEU A 86 8.99 -24.66 -3.51
CA LEU A 86 8.17 -24.64 -4.72
C LEU A 86 6.70 -24.45 -4.37
N GLY A 87 6.13 -25.26 -3.47
CA GLY A 87 4.71 -25.19 -3.12
C GLY A 87 4.31 -23.86 -2.47
N CYS A 88 4.97 -23.51 -1.36
CA CYS A 88 4.67 -22.29 -0.60
C CYS A 88 4.97 -21.02 -1.41
N GLY A 89 6.13 -20.97 -2.07
CA GLY A 89 6.54 -19.83 -2.89
C GLY A 89 5.58 -19.57 -4.05
N HIS A 90 5.18 -20.60 -4.81
CA HIS A 90 4.23 -20.45 -5.91
C HIS A 90 2.82 -20.11 -5.41
N TRP A 91 2.39 -20.68 -4.28
CA TRP A 91 1.10 -20.34 -3.68
C TRP A 91 1.05 -18.86 -3.29
N LEU A 92 2.07 -18.35 -2.60
CA LEU A 92 2.18 -16.93 -2.24
C LEU A 92 2.21 -16.04 -3.49
N LEU A 93 3.01 -16.39 -4.50
CA LEU A 93 3.09 -15.64 -5.76
C LEU A 93 1.72 -15.57 -6.46
N THR A 94 1.03 -16.71 -6.56
CA THR A 94 -0.31 -16.79 -7.16
C THR A 94 -1.29 -15.89 -6.41
N MET A 95 -1.24 -15.89 -5.08
CA MET A 95 -2.09 -15.03 -4.25
C MET A 95 -1.82 -13.55 -4.44
N VAL A 96 -0.54 -13.16 -4.47
CA VAL A 96 -0.13 -11.76 -4.68
C VAL A 96 -0.63 -11.28 -6.03
N VAL A 97 -0.32 -12.02 -7.11
CA VAL A 97 -0.70 -11.66 -8.48
C VAL A 97 -2.23 -11.59 -8.61
N PHE A 98 -2.95 -12.59 -8.14
CA PHE A 98 -4.41 -12.63 -8.24
C PHE A 98 -5.07 -11.46 -7.50
N HIS A 99 -4.71 -11.23 -6.23
CA HIS A 99 -5.34 -10.19 -5.44
C HIS A 99 -4.95 -8.79 -5.90
N TYR A 100 -3.71 -8.59 -6.35
CA TYR A 100 -3.29 -7.33 -6.96
C TYR A 100 -4.06 -7.03 -8.25
N TYR A 101 -4.15 -8.02 -9.14
CA TYR A 101 -4.94 -7.89 -10.37
C TYR A 101 -6.40 -7.57 -10.06
N LYS A 102 -7.02 -8.28 -9.11
CA LYS A 102 -8.42 -8.01 -8.74
C LYS A 102 -8.59 -6.66 -8.05
N ALA A 103 -7.65 -6.22 -7.23
CA ALA A 103 -7.73 -4.91 -6.57
C ALA A 103 -7.64 -3.75 -7.58
N THR A 104 -6.79 -3.87 -8.60
CA THR A 104 -6.63 -2.87 -9.66
C THR A 104 -7.79 -2.85 -10.65
N THR A 105 -8.27 -4.01 -11.09
CA THR A 105 -9.27 -4.09 -12.17
C THR A 105 -10.73 -4.14 -11.71
N THR A 106 -11.00 -4.53 -10.46
CA THR A 106 -12.38 -4.57 -9.96
C THR A 106 -12.86 -3.16 -9.63
N SER A 107 -13.99 -2.77 -10.23
CA SER A 107 -14.68 -1.52 -9.90
C SER A 107 -14.99 -1.46 -8.39
N PRO A 108 -14.74 -0.34 -7.70
CA PRO A 108 -14.99 -0.22 -6.27
C PRO A 108 -16.48 -0.17 -5.90
N GLY A 109 -17.34 0.08 -6.88
CA GLY A 109 -18.80 0.25 -6.69
C GLY A 109 -19.21 1.71 -6.70
N HIS A 110 -20.31 2.00 -7.39
CA HIS A 110 -20.83 3.35 -7.54
C HIS A 110 -22.34 3.34 -7.29
N PRO A 111 -22.92 4.41 -6.72
CA PRO A 111 -24.36 4.53 -6.60
C PRO A 111 -25.04 4.45 -7.97
N PRO A 112 -26.25 3.86 -8.07
CA PRO A 112 -26.99 3.78 -9.31
C PRO A 112 -27.34 5.18 -9.83
N LYS A 113 -27.24 5.38 -11.15
CA LYS A 113 -27.64 6.61 -11.82
C LYS A 113 -29.11 6.49 -12.25
N GLY A 114 -29.98 7.36 -11.76
CA GLY A 114 -31.40 7.40 -12.16
C GLY A 114 -32.36 7.74 -11.02
N ARG A 115 -33.67 7.74 -11.30
CA ARG A 115 -34.75 8.00 -10.32
C ARG A 115 -35.07 6.78 -9.43
N VAL A 116 -34.07 5.99 -9.09
CA VAL A 116 -34.27 4.91 -8.11
C VAL A 116 -34.28 5.56 -6.73
N ALA A 117 -35.33 5.34 -5.95
CA ALA A 117 -35.43 5.82 -4.58
C ALA A 117 -34.42 5.06 -3.71
N VAL A 118 -33.19 5.56 -3.67
CA VAL A 118 -32.12 4.98 -2.86
C VAL A 118 -32.13 5.61 -1.48
N PRO A 119 -32.11 4.82 -0.38
CA PRO A 119 -31.97 5.36 0.96
C PRO A 119 -30.69 6.20 1.05
N SER A 120 -30.83 7.51 1.23
CA SER A 120 -29.72 8.46 1.19
C SER A 120 -29.54 9.16 2.52
N VAL A 121 -28.30 9.26 2.98
CA VAL A 121 -27.95 9.96 4.23
C VAL A 121 -27.44 11.38 3.97
N SER A 122 -27.03 11.67 2.73
CA SER A 122 -26.54 12.99 2.30
C SER A 122 -26.60 13.11 0.78
N PHE A 123 -26.24 14.28 0.24
CA PHE A 123 -26.23 14.54 -1.20
C PHE A 123 -24.83 14.89 -1.70
N CYS A 124 -24.44 14.41 -2.89
CA CYS A 124 -23.20 14.82 -3.52
C CYS A 124 -23.41 16.06 -4.38
N LYS A 125 -22.81 17.20 -4.00
CA LYS A 125 -22.87 18.42 -4.80
C LYS A 125 -22.16 18.29 -6.16
N LYS A 126 -21.04 17.56 -6.21
CA LYS A 126 -20.24 17.38 -7.44
C LYS A 126 -20.89 16.43 -8.45
N CYS A 127 -21.40 15.29 -7.98
CA CYS A 127 -22.03 14.29 -8.85
C CYS A 127 -23.54 14.50 -9.05
N ILE A 128 -24.16 15.36 -8.24
CA ILE A 128 -25.61 15.63 -8.24
C ILE A 128 -26.42 14.32 -8.08
N ILE A 129 -26.02 13.51 -7.09
CA ILE A 129 -26.70 12.26 -6.75
C ILE A 129 -26.89 12.12 -5.24
N PRO A 130 -27.99 11.46 -4.80
CA PRO A 130 -28.11 11.03 -3.42
C PRO A 130 -26.98 10.06 -3.05
N LYS A 131 -26.37 10.25 -1.89
CA LYS A 131 -25.33 9.35 -1.37
C LYS A 131 -25.97 8.31 -0.45
N PRO A 132 -25.91 7.02 -0.81
CA PRO A 132 -26.21 5.93 0.12
C PRO A 132 -25.31 6.02 1.36
N ALA A 133 -25.68 5.31 2.41
CA ALA A 133 -24.84 5.21 3.58
C ALA A 133 -23.41 4.74 3.22
N ARG A 134 -22.41 5.24 3.96
CA ARG A 134 -20.98 4.93 3.77
C ARG A 134 -20.38 5.33 2.40
N THR A 135 -21.12 6.09 1.59
CA THR A 135 -20.67 6.54 0.26
C THR A 135 -19.97 7.89 0.34
N HIS A 136 -18.79 8.00 -0.27
CA HIS A 136 -18.03 9.25 -0.34
C HIS A 136 -17.64 9.59 -1.79
N HIS A 137 -17.45 10.87 -2.08
CA HIS A 137 -16.98 11.32 -3.38
C HIS A 137 -15.45 11.34 -3.39
N CYS A 138 -14.85 10.65 -4.35
CA CYS A 138 -13.43 10.74 -4.62
C CYS A 138 -13.21 11.80 -5.70
N SER A 139 -12.46 12.85 -5.38
CA SER A 139 -12.11 13.93 -6.32
C SER A 139 -11.20 13.42 -7.44
N ILE A 140 -10.21 12.59 -7.12
CA ILE A 140 -9.27 11.98 -8.07
C ILE A 140 -9.98 11.12 -9.13
N CYS A 141 -10.91 10.27 -8.70
CA CYS A 141 -11.73 9.46 -9.62
C CYS A 141 -12.93 10.23 -10.21
N ASN A 142 -13.19 11.43 -9.71
CA ASN A 142 -14.33 12.30 -9.98
C ASN A 142 -15.69 11.56 -9.94
N ARG A 143 -15.93 10.77 -8.88
CA ARG A 143 -17.14 9.96 -8.73
C ARG A 143 -17.39 9.54 -7.28
N CYS A 144 -18.65 9.24 -6.95
CA CYS A 144 -19.01 8.65 -5.67
C CYS A 144 -18.72 7.14 -5.65
N VAL A 145 -18.09 6.69 -4.57
CA VAL A 145 -17.68 5.30 -4.34
C VAL A 145 -18.43 4.73 -3.13
N LEU A 146 -19.06 3.57 -3.30
CA LEU A 146 -19.77 2.85 -2.24
C LEU A 146 -18.77 2.34 -1.20
N LYS A 147 -19.09 2.48 0.10
CA LYS A 147 -18.20 2.13 1.23
C LYS A 147 -16.75 2.53 0.97
N MET A 148 -16.56 3.80 0.58
CA MET A 148 -15.23 4.30 0.19
C MET A 148 -14.28 4.23 1.39
N ASP A 149 -13.12 3.60 1.18
CA ASP A 149 -12.03 3.60 2.14
C ASP A 149 -11.01 4.68 1.81
N HIS A 150 -10.40 4.61 0.63
CA HIS A 150 -9.49 5.63 0.14
C HIS A 150 -9.29 5.51 -1.37
N HIS A 151 -8.66 6.51 -1.97
CA HIS A 151 -8.06 6.38 -3.30
C HIS A 151 -6.64 5.87 -3.14
N CYS A 152 -6.28 4.78 -3.83
CA CYS A 152 -4.95 4.18 -3.73
C CYS A 152 -4.18 4.36 -5.04
N PRO A 153 -3.15 5.24 -5.07
CA PRO A 153 -2.31 5.39 -6.25
C PRO A 153 -1.62 4.09 -6.68
N TRP A 154 -1.25 3.24 -5.71
CA TRP A 154 -0.63 1.92 -5.96
C TRP A 154 -1.53 0.91 -6.69
N LEU A 155 -2.83 1.17 -6.72
CA LEU A 155 -3.79 0.40 -7.50
C LEU A 155 -4.28 1.13 -8.75
N ASN A 156 -3.96 2.42 -8.87
CA ASN A 156 -4.62 3.36 -9.78
C ASN A 156 -6.16 3.24 -9.73
N ASN A 157 -6.69 3.00 -8.53
CA ASN A 157 -8.11 2.72 -8.31
C ASN A 157 -8.51 3.12 -6.88
N CYS A 158 -9.81 3.39 -6.68
CA CYS A 158 -10.35 3.53 -5.34
C CYS A 158 -10.50 2.16 -4.68
N VAL A 159 -10.34 2.12 -3.36
CA VAL A 159 -10.74 1.00 -2.51
C VAL A 159 -12.13 1.31 -1.97
N GLY A 160 -13.10 0.48 -2.33
CA GLY A 160 -14.50 0.61 -1.96
C GLY A 160 -15.16 -0.76 -1.76
N HIS A 161 -16.48 -0.78 -1.71
CA HIS A 161 -17.28 -1.97 -1.33
C HIS A 161 -16.86 -3.26 -2.03
N PHE A 162 -16.78 -3.27 -3.36
CA PHE A 162 -16.58 -4.50 -4.13
C PHE A 162 -15.12 -4.96 -4.22
N ASN A 163 -14.14 -4.10 -3.93
CA ASN A 163 -12.71 -4.43 -4.05
C ASN A 163 -11.91 -4.32 -2.75
N HIS A 164 -12.51 -3.89 -1.63
CA HIS A 164 -11.85 -3.79 -0.33
C HIS A 164 -11.21 -5.13 0.09
N ARG A 165 -11.91 -6.25 -0.11
CA ARG A 165 -11.37 -7.59 0.18
C ARG A 165 -10.10 -7.87 -0.61
N TYR A 166 -10.11 -7.59 -1.92
CA TYR A 166 -8.95 -7.85 -2.78
C TYR A 166 -7.75 -7.00 -2.38
N PHE A 167 -7.98 -5.72 -2.08
CA PHE A 167 -6.93 -4.84 -1.56
C PHE A 167 -6.34 -5.37 -0.25
N PHE A 168 -7.19 -5.72 0.72
CA PHE A 168 -6.72 -6.22 2.01
C PHE A 168 -5.94 -7.54 1.86
N SER A 169 -6.48 -8.49 1.10
CA SER A 169 -5.81 -9.76 0.83
C SER A 169 -4.49 -9.58 0.09
N PHE A 170 -4.41 -8.64 -0.87
CA PHE A 170 -3.14 -8.27 -1.51
C PHE A 170 -2.12 -7.81 -0.48
N CYS A 171 -2.47 -6.87 0.41
CA CYS A 171 -1.56 -6.38 1.45
C CYS A 171 -1.06 -7.52 2.36
N VAL A 172 -1.94 -8.43 2.77
CA VAL A 172 -1.58 -9.61 3.58
C VAL A 172 -0.63 -10.53 2.83
N TYR A 173 -0.99 -11.00 1.64
CA TYR A 173 -0.19 -11.97 0.90
C TYR A 173 1.13 -11.38 0.38
N MET A 174 1.17 -10.10 0.04
CA MET A 174 2.41 -9.41 -0.33
C MET A 174 3.32 -9.26 0.89
N THR A 175 2.78 -8.92 2.07
CA THR A 175 3.57 -8.89 3.32
C THR A 175 4.11 -10.28 3.64
N LEU A 176 3.28 -11.33 3.57
CA LEU A 176 3.71 -12.71 3.81
C LEU A 176 4.75 -13.18 2.78
N GLY A 177 4.57 -12.86 1.50
CA GLY A 177 5.52 -13.17 0.44
C GLY A 177 6.87 -12.49 0.65
N CYS A 178 6.87 -11.21 1.03
CA CYS A 178 8.08 -10.46 1.35
C CYS A 178 8.78 -11.01 2.60
N VAL A 179 8.04 -11.29 3.69
CA VAL A 179 8.59 -11.91 4.90
C VAL A 179 9.20 -13.27 4.56
N TYR A 180 8.48 -14.09 3.78
CA TYR A 180 8.95 -15.39 3.34
C TYR A 180 10.27 -15.28 2.59
N CYS A 181 10.34 -14.42 1.57
CA CYS A 181 11.57 -14.20 0.80
C CYS A 181 12.72 -13.69 1.67
N SER A 182 12.46 -12.73 2.56
CA SER A 182 13.49 -12.19 3.47
C SER A 182 14.02 -13.23 4.46
N VAL A 183 13.16 -14.08 5.00
CA VAL A 183 13.56 -15.13 5.93
C VAL A 183 14.32 -16.24 5.18
N SER A 184 13.80 -16.70 4.04
CA SER A 184 14.43 -17.80 3.29
C SER A 184 15.76 -17.43 2.64
N SER A 185 15.98 -16.14 2.33
CA SER A 185 17.23 -15.66 1.72
C SER A 185 18.21 -15.04 2.73
N LYS A 186 17.91 -15.09 4.04
CA LYS A 186 18.72 -14.44 5.07
C LYS A 186 20.18 -14.91 5.06
N ASP A 187 20.41 -16.21 4.99
CA ASP A 187 21.77 -16.77 5.07
C ASP A 187 22.55 -16.44 3.79
N LEU A 188 21.92 -16.61 2.61
CA LEU A 188 22.49 -16.17 1.34
C LEU A 188 22.82 -14.67 1.33
N PHE A 189 22.00 -13.84 1.99
CA PHE A 189 22.26 -12.43 2.14
C PHE A 189 23.51 -12.16 3.00
N LEU A 190 23.65 -12.84 4.15
CA LEU A 190 24.81 -12.67 5.03
C LEU A 190 26.10 -13.07 4.32
N ASP A 191 26.08 -14.17 3.58
CA ASP A 191 27.22 -14.66 2.79
C ASP A 191 27.58 -13.68 1.65
N ALA A 192 26.56 -13.25 0.89
CA ALA A 192 26.74 -12.28 -0.18
C ALA A 192 27.29 -10.94 0.36
N TYR A 193 26.77 -10.46 1.49
CA TYR A 193 27.22 -9.21 2.12
C TYR A 193 28.67 -9.31 2.60
N GLY A 194 29.02 -10.39 3.30
CA GLY A 194 30.38 -10.64 3.78
C GLY A 194 31.40 -10.72 2.62
N SER A 195 31.04 -11.39 1.52
CA SER A 195 31.92 -11.49 0.34
C SER A 195 32.23 -10.13 -0.30
N ILE A 196 31.25 -9.22 -0.32
CA ILE A 196 31.41 -7.86 -0.87
C ILE A 196 32.27 -7.01 0.07
N GLU A 197 32.10 -7.14 1.37
CA GLU A 197 32.89 -6.41 2.37
C GLU A 197 34.38 -6.77 2.26
N VAL A 198 34.70 -8.07 2.21
CA VAL A 198 36.08 -8.56 1.99
C VAL A 198 36.65 -8.01 0.68
N THR A 199 35.89 -8.10 -0.42
CA THR A 199 36.33 -7.59 -1.73
C THR A 199 36.56 -6.07 -1.70
N ARG A 200 35.71 -5.33 -0.99
CA ARG A 200 35.81 -3.88 -0.82
C ARG A 200 37.08 -3.51 -0.05
N ASP A 201 37.39 -4.22 1.02
CA ASP A 201 38.58 -3.94 1.83
C ASP A 201 39.87 -4.32 1.09
N GLN A 202 39.87 -5.43 0.36
CA GLN A 202 41.00 -5.79 -0.51
C GLN A 202 41.26 -4.71 -1.58
N LYS A 203 40.20 -4.15 -2.19
CA LYS A 203 40.32 -3.03 -3.14
C LYS A 203 40.78 -1.72 -2.52
N LYS A 204 40.65 -1.52 -1.20
CA LYS A 204 41.24 -0.35 -0.52
C LYS A 204 42.73 -0.52 -0.26
N ILE A 205 43.18 -1.75 0.01
CA ILE A 205 44.58 -2.09 0.32
C ILE A 205 45.45 -2.08 -0.94
N ILE A 206 44.91 -2.51 -2.08
CA ILE A 206 45.67 -2.59 -3.34
C ILE A 206 46.19 -1.19 -3.76
N PRO A 207 45.39 -0.12 -3.88
CA PRO A 207 45.90 1.21 -4.23
C PRO A 207 46.98 1.74 -3.29
N THR A 208 46.87 1.54 -1.99
CA THR A 208 47.89 1.96 -1.01
C THR A 208 49.19 1.18 -1.18
N CYS A 209 49.12 -0.12 -1.40
CA CYS A 209 50.30 -0.95 -1.67
C CYS A 209 50.97 -0.56 -3.01
N TRP A 210 50.19 -0.26 -4.05
CA TRP A 210 50.72 0.20 -5.34
C TRP A 210 51.36 1.59 -5.26
N VAL A 211 50.77 2.54 -4.53
CA VAL A 211 51.37 3.86 -4.26
C VAL A 211 52.69 3.71 -3.49
N GLN A 212 52.72 2.83 -2.49
CA GLN A 212 53.93 2.54 -1.71
C GLN A 212 55.00 1.85 -2.56
N MET A 213 54.62 0.94 -3.47
CA MET A 213 55.53 0.27 -4.41
C MET A 213 56.04 1.22 -5.52
N GLN A 214 55.24 2.21 -5.90
CA GLN A 214 55.63 3.27 -6.85
C GLN A 214 56.57 4.31 -6.22
N GLN A 215 56.54 4.49 -4.90
CA GLN A 215 57.53 5.28 -4.16
C GLN A 215 58.87 4.54 -4.02
N LEU A 216 58.87 3.23 -3.81
CA LEU A 216 60.08 2.38 -3.75
C LEU A 216 60.79 2.23 -5.10
N SER A 217 60.09 2.38 -6.23
CA SER A 217 60.65 2.28 -7.59
C SER A 217 61.26 3.59 -8.14
N ARG A 218 61.26 4.69 -7.36
CA ARG A 218 62.02 5.92 -7.69
C ARG A 218 63.48 5.89 -7.24
N LEU A 219 63.99 4.74 -6.80
CA LEU A 219 65.42 4.52 -6.58
C LEU A 219 66.10 4.23 -7.94
N PRO A 220 67.26 4.84 -8.25
CA PRO A 220 67.89 4.69 -9.55
C PRO A 220 68.62 3.34 -9.60
N HIS A 221 67.92 2.28 -9.97
CA HIS A 221 68.57 1.06 -10.45
C HIS A 221 67.98 0.59 -11.77
N GLN A 222 68.90 0.27 -12.67
CA GLN A 222 68.72 -0.02 -14.07
C GLN A 222 67.79 -1.20 -14.33
N GLY A 223 66.87 -1.00 -15.29
CA GLY A 223 66.50 -2.00 -16.29
C GLY A 223 65.82 -3.28 -15.80
N LEU A 224 64.50 -3.23 -15.62
CA LEU A 224 63.57 -4.28 -16.04
C LEU A 224 62.16 -3.70 -15.99
N ALA A 225 61.63 -3.31 -17.16
CA ALA A 225 60.26 -2.84 -17.30
C ALA A 225 59.30 -4.01 -16.99
N ALA A 226 58.82 -4.07 -15.75
CA ALA A 226 57.72 -4.94 -15.36
C ALA A 226 56.45 -4.45 -16.05
N LYS A 227 56.17 -4.97 -17.26
CA LYS A 227 54.84 -4.90 -17.88
C LYS A 227 53.88 -5.66 -16.98
N SER A 228 53.07 -4.94 -16.21
CA SER A 228 51.96 -5.51 -15.45
C SER A 228 50.88 -5.97 -16.43
N TYR A 229 50.83 -7.27 -16.69
CA TYR A 229 49.70 -7.87 -17.40
C TYR A 229 48.50 -7.89 -16.44
N GLN A 230 47.59 -6.93 -16.59
CA GLN A 230 46.25 -7.03 -16.00
C GLN A 230 45.48 -8.07 -16.82
N THR A 231 45.47 -9.33 -16.37
CA THR A 231 44.54 -10.32 -16.92
C THR A 231 43.11 -9.87 -16.61
N PRO A 232 42.19 -9.83 -17.60
CA PRO A 232 40.79 -9.56 -17.32
C PRO A 232 40.24 -10.60 -16.35
N PRO A 233 39.35 -10.21 -15.41
CA PRO A 233 38.77 -11.16 -14.47
C PRO A 233 38.03 -12.28 -15.24
N PRO A 234 38.12 -13.54 -14.79
CA PRO A 234 37.39 -14.64 -15.42
C PRO A 234 35.88 -14.37 -15.41
N ASN A 235 35.16 -14.82 -16.44
CA ASN A 235 33.72 -14.62 -16.60
C ASN A 235 32.91 -15.05 -15.35
N ASP A 236 33.39 -16.05 -14.63
CA ASP A 236 32.78 -16.56 -13.39
C ASP A 236 32.76 -15.53 -12.26
N ALA A 237 33.77 -14.65 -12.19
CA ALA A 237 33.85 -13.61 -11.16
C ALA A 237 32.81 -12.49 -11.38
N PHE A 238 32.46 -12.19 -12.63
CA PHE A 238 31.40 -11.22 -12.94
C PHE A 238 30.01 -11.77 -12.61
N SER A 239 29.78 -13.05 -12.95
CA SER A 239 28.53 -13.75 -12.61
C SER A 239 28.32 -13.83 -11.10
N ALA A 240 29.37 -14.22 -10.34
CA ALA A 240 29.33 -14.26 -8.88
C ALA A 240 29.09 -12.89 -8.24
N SER A 241 29.77 -11.83 -8.72
CA SER A 241 29.55 -10.47 -8.19
C SER A 241 28.13 -9.95 -8.48
N THR A 242 27.56 -10.34 -9.62
CA THR A 242 26.18 -9.97 -9.98
C THR A 242 25.18 -10.71 -9.10
N ALA A 243 25.36 -12.01 -8.89
CA ALA A 243 24.52 -12.82 -8.01
C ALA A 243 24.48 -12.25 -6.58
N HIS A 244 25.63 -11.91 -5.98
CA HIS A 244 25.67 -11.30 -4.64
C HIS A 244 24.90 -9.98 -4.56
N LYS A 245 25.05 -9.10 -5.57
CA LYS A 245 24.29 -7.83 -5.62
C LYS A 245 22.79 -8.07 -5.76
N CYS A 246 22.37 -9.04 -6.56
CA CYS A 246 20.97 -9.41 -6.74
C CYS A 246 20.35 -9.96 -5.44
N VAL A 247 21.05 -10.83 -4.71
CA VAL A 247 20.60 -11.36 -3.42
C VAL A 247 20.46 -10.25 -2.38
N ILE A 248 21.43 -9.33 -2.31
CA ILE A 248 21.36 -8.17 -1.41
C ILE A 248 20.18 -7.27 -1.78
N PHE A 249 19.99 -6.96 -3.06
CA PHE A 249 18.86 -6.17 -3.53
C PHE A 249 17.53 -6.82 -3.16
N LEU A 250 17.39 -8.13 -3.41
CA LEU A 250 16.20 -8.89 -3.03
C LEU A 250 15.90 -8.74 -1.54
N TRP A 251 16.86 -9.08 -0.68
CA TRP A 251 16.65 -9.12 0.77
C TRP A 251 16.30 -7.73 1.33
N VAL A 252 16.99 -6.68 0.87
CA VAL A 252 16.72 -5.29 1.29
C VAL A 252 15.34 -4.84 0.82
N LEU A 253 14.98 -5.12 -0.44
CA LEU A 253 13.69 -4.76 -1.00
C LEU A 253 12.55 -5.48 -0.27
N THR A 254 12.62 -6.80 -0.11
CA THR A 254 11.55 -7.57 0.55
C THR A 254 11.43 -7.21 2.01
N SER A 255 12.53 -6.98 2.73
CA SER A 255 12.49 -6.61 4.15
C SER A 255 11.89 -5.23 4.37
N SER A 256 12.28 -4.24 3.55
CA SER A 256 11.72 -2.89 3.65
C SER A 256 10.23 -2.85 3.29
N VAL A 257 9.82 -3.55 2.23
CA VAL A 257 8.40 -3.66 1.84
C VAL A 257 7.60 -4.40 2.91
N ALA A 258 8.13 -5.48 3.52
CA ALA A 258 7.46 -6.22 4.58
C ALA A 258 7.14 -5.32 5.78
N VAL A 259 8.07 -4.44 6.19
CA VAL A 259 7.84 -3.51 7.30
C VAL A 259 6.80 -2.46 6.94
N ALA A 260 6.96 -1.79 5.79
CA ALA A 260 6.07 -0.72 5.37
C ALA A 260 4.62 -1.23 5.12
N LEU A 261 4.49 -2.31 4.35
CA LEU A 261 3.19 -2.89 4.01
C LEU A 261 2.58 -3.65 5.21
N GLY A 262 3.41 -4.24 6.07
CA GLY A 262 2.96 -4.85 7.31
C GLY A 262 2.30 -3.85 8.25
N GLY A 263 2.89 -2.66 8.42
CA GLY A 263 2.28 -1.56 9.18
C GLY A 263 0.91 -1.14 8.62
N LEU A 264 0.80 -0.99 7.30
CA LEU A 264 -0.47 -0.70 6.63
C LEU A 264 -1.49 -1.83 6.83
N THR A 265 -1.06 -3.09 6.71
CA THR A 265 -1.91 -4.27 6.91
C THR A 265 -2.48 -4.30 8.33
N LEU A 266 -1.64 -4.06 9.35
CA LEU A 266 -2.06 -3.99 10.74
C LEU A 266 -3.06 -2.85 10.99
N TRP A 267 -2.84 -1.69 10.37
CA TRP A 267 -3.79 -0.59 10.44
C TRP A 267 -5.18 -0.99 9.90
N HIS A 268 -5.24 -1.62 8.73
CA HIS A 268 -6.49 -2.11 8.17
C HIS A 268 -7.12 -3.22 9.03
N VAL A 269 -6.33 -4.11 9.64
CA VAL A 269 -6.82 -5.12 10.60
C VAL A 269 -7.62 -4.45 11.73
N LEU A 270 -7.13 -3.32 12.26
CA LEU A 270 -7.83 -2.57 13.31
C LEU A 270 -9.13 -1.93 12.81
N LEU A 271 -9.11 -1.34 11.61
CA LEU A 271 -10.29 -0.72 10.99
C LEU A 271 -11.40 -1.76 10.72
N ILE A 272 -11.05 -2.87 10.08
CA ILE A 272 -11.97 -3.98 9.78
C ILE A 272 -12.54 -4.57 11.07
N SER A 273 -11.69 -4.79 12.09
CA SER A 273 -12.13 -5.29 13.38
C SER A 273 -13.13 -4.35 14.08
N ARG A 274 -13.16 -3.06 13.73
CA ARG A 274 -14.11 -2.05 14.23
C ARG A 274 -15.26 -1.75 13.27
N ALA A 275 -15.31 -2.41 12.11
CA ALA A 275 -16.22 -2.15 10.99
C ALA A 275 -16.16 -0.72 10.45
N GLU A 276 -14.98 -0.11 10.49
CA GLU A 276 -14.73 1.24 10.00
C GLU A 276 -13.95 1.17 8.68
N THR A 277 -14.24 2.08 7.75
CA THR A 277 -13.30 2.47 6.70
C THR A 277 -12.34 3.55 7.21
N SER A 278 -11.27 3.84 6.47
CA SER A 278 -10.35 4.95 6.78
C SER A 278 -11.06 6.30 6.88
N VAL A 279 -12.03 6.57 5.99
CA VAL A 279 -12.87 7.79 6.06
C VAL A 279 -13.74 7.78 7.32
N GLU A 280 -14.41 6.66 7.58
CA GLU A 280 -15.30 6.52 8.74
C GLU A 280 -14.53 6.63 10.06
N ARG A 281 -13.29 6.15 10.12
CA ARG A 281 -12.44 6.32 11.30
C ARG A 281 -12.30 7.78 11.69
N HIS A 282 -12.10 8.66 10.70
CA HIS A 282 -12.00 10.09 10.94
C HIS A 282 -13.34 10.68 11.38
N ILE A 283 -14.43 10.33 10.69
CA ILE A 283 -15.80 10.79 11.01
C ILE A 283 -16.20 10.35 12.42
N ASN A 284 -16.05 9.07 12.73
CA ASN A 284 -16.37 8.46 14.02
C ASN A 284 -15.53 9.08 15.14
N ARG A 285 -14.25 9.40 14.90
CA ARG A 285 -13.40 10.08 15.88
C ARG A 285 -13.93 11.49 16.20
N LYS A 286 -14.33 12.25 15.18
CA LYS A 286 -14.92 13.59 15.35
C LYS A 286 -16.28 13.51 16.07
N GLU A 287 -17.12 12.55 15.67
CA GLU A 287 -18.44 12.34 16.26
C GLU A 287 -18.36 11.86 17.72
N SER A 288 -17.43 10.95 18.01
CA SER A 288 -17.15 10.48 19.38
C SER A 288 -16.77 11.62 20.30
N LYS A 289 -15.94 12.57 19.83
CA LYS A 289 -15.57 13.75 20.59
C LYS A 289 -16.79 14.64 20.85
N ARG A 290 -17.58 14.93 19.82
CA ARG A 290 -18.81 15.74 19.89
C ARG A 290 -19.84 15.15 20.86
N LEU A 291 -20.03 13.83 20.86
CA LEU A 291 -20.98 13.16 21.76
C LEU A 291 -20.45 13.12 23.19
N ARG A 292 -19.15 12.92 23.39
CA ARG A 292 -18.53 12.94 24.72
C ARG A 292 -18.68 14.30 25.41
N GLU A 293 -18.55 15.40 24.66
CA GLU A 293 -18.81 16.76 25.15
C GLU A 293 -20.27 16.96 25.62
N LYS A 294 -21.20 16.17 25.09
CA LYS A 294 -22.63 16.14 25.48
C LYS A 294 -22.96 15.06 26.52
N GLY A 295 -21.96 14.41 27.11
CA GLY A 295 -22.15 13.30 28.05
C GLY A 295 -22.69 12.01 27.42
N LYS A 296 -22.68 11.89 26.09
CA LYS A 296 -23.16 10.72 25.33
C LYS A 296 -22.01 9.85 24.86
N VAL A 297 -22.30 8.57 24.64
CA VAL A 297 -21.31 7.60 24.14
C VAL A 297 -21.63 7.24 22.69
N PHE A 298 -20.67 7.48 21.79
CA PHE A 298 -20.77 7.05 20.40
C PHE A 298 -20.63 5.53 20.28
N ARG A 299 -21.49 4.90 19.47
CA ARG A 299 -21.33 3.51 19.05
C ARG A 299 -21.37 3.44 17.52
N ASN A 300 -20.43 2.71 16.93
CA ASN A 300 -20.44 2.51 15.48
C ASN A 300 -21.64 1.61 15.10
N PRO A 301 -22.63 2.11 14.33
CA PRO A 301 -23.83 1.35 13.98
C PRO A 301 -23.55 0.13 13.09
N TYR A 302 -22.39 0.12 12.40
CA TYR A 302 -21.98 -0.96 11.51
C TYR A 302 -21.14 -2.04 12.21
N HIS A 303 -20.94 -1.95 13.52
CA HIS A 303 -20.13 -2.91 14.25
C HIS A 303 -20.94 -4.13 14.70
N HIS A 304 -20.72 -5.28 14.07
CA HIS A 304 -21.42 -6.54 14.35
C HIS A 304 -20.61 -7.51 15.25
N GLY A 305 -19.56 -7.00 15.90
CA GLY A 305 -18.56 -7.80 16.60
C GLY A 305 -17.37 -8.17 15.71
N ARG A 306 -16.18 -8.30 16.32
CA ARG A 306 -14.91 -8.43 15.58
C ARG A 306 -14.93 -9.56 14.55
N VAL A 307 -15.33 -10.77 14.95
CA VAL A 307 -15.35 -11.95 14.07
C VAL A 307 -16.34 -11.79 12.92
N ASN A 308 -17.53 -11.22 13.19
CA ASN A 308 -18.55 -11.05 12.16
C ASN A 308 -18.14 -9.99 11.14
N ASN A 309 -17.48 -8.91 11.57
CA ASN A 309 -16.92 -7.92 10.63
C ASN A 309 -15.93 -8.56 9.65
N TRP A 310 -15.06 -9.46 10.14
CA TRP A 310 -14.12 -10.20 9.31
C TRP A 310 -14.83 -11.14 8.33
N LYS A 311 -15.86 -11.85 8.80
CA LYS A 311 -16.69 -12.71 7.95
C LYS A 311 -17.38 -11.91 6.83
N LEU A 312 -17.90 -10.71 7.14
CA LEU A 312 -18.53 -9.83 6.16
C LEU A 312 -17.53 -9.35 5.10
N LEU A 313 -16.33 -8.94 5.50
CA LEU A 313 -15.29 -8.52 4.55
C LEU A 313 -14.82 -9.67 3.65
N LEU A 314 -14.53 -10.84 4.25
CA LEU A 314 -13.99 -11.99 3.55
C LEU A 314 -15.06 -12.80 2.82
N GLY A 315 -16.34 -12.47 3.00
CA GLY A 315 -17.46 -13.23 2.47
C GLY A 315 -17.55 -14.65 3.05
N VAL A 316 -17.24 -14.86 4.32
CA VAL A 316 -17.17 -16.20 4.94
C VAL A 316 -18.43 -16.50 5.77
N GLU A 317 -19.37 -17.21 5.16
CA GLU A 317 -20.59 -17.70 5.83
C GLU A 317 -20.42 -19.11 6.44
N LYS A 318 -19.75 -20.03 5.70
CA LYS A 318 -19.58 -21.44 6.09
C LYS A 318 -18.11 -21.76 6.35
N ARG A 319 -17.81 -22.78 7.17
CA ARG A 319 -16.42 -23.20 7.44
C ARG A 319 -15.60 -23.50 6.18
N ARG A 320 -16.21 -24.15 5.18
CA ARG A 320 -15.55 -24.46 3.89
C ARG A 320 -15.13 -23.21 3.11
N HIS A 321 -15.78 -22.07 3.34
CA HIS A 321 -15.43 -20.82 2.65
C HIS A 321 -14.07 -20.28 3.07
N TRP A 322 -13.53 -20.61 4.24
CA TRP A 322 -12.16 -20.23 4.60
C TRP A 322 -11.15 -20.74 3.57
N VAL A 323 -11.32 -21.96 3.09
CA VAL A 323 -10.44 -22.51 2.05
C VAL A 323 -10.74 -21.86 0.70
N THR A 324 -11.99 -21.88 0.24
CA THR A 324 -12.34 -21.49 -1.14
C THR A 324 -12.40 -19.98 -1.38
N ARG A 325 -12.47 -19.16 -0.33
CA ARG A 325 -12.64 -17.70 -0.41
C ARG A 325 -11.44 -16.91 0.15
N VAL A 326 -10.65 -17.52 1.04
CA VAL A 326 -9.47 -16.90 1.65
C VAL A 326 -8.18 -17.57 1.19
N LEU A 327 -8.04 -18.90 1.34
CA LEU A 327 -6.80 -19.62 1.02
C LEU A 327 -6.62 -19.99 -0.46
N LEU A 328 -7.65 -19.78 -1.30
CA LEU A 328 -7.61 -19.99 -2.75
C LEU A 328 -8.02 -18.70 -3.49
N PRO A 329 -7.47 -18.45 -4.69
CA PRO A 329 -7.90 -17.34 -5.54
C PRO A 329 -9.42 -17.41 -5.77
N SER A 330 -10.13 -16.34 -5.42
CA SER A 330 -11.60 -16.37 -5.43
C SER A 330 -12.18 -15.02 -5.85
N GLY A 331 -12.89 -15.00 -6.98
CA GLY A 331 -13.47 -13.81 -7.58
C GLY A 331 -14.86 -13.41 -7.05
N HIS A 332 -15.34 -14.04 -5.98
CA HIS A 332 -16.69 -13.76 -5.46
C HIS A 332 -16.84 -12.31 -4.96
N LEU A 333 -18.04 -11.76 -5.13
CA LEU A 333 -18.40 -10.44 -4.65
C LEU A 333 -18.94 -10.51 -3.20
N PRO A 334 -18.92 -9.39 -2.45
CA PRO A 334 -19.66 -9.29 -1.20
C PRO A 334 -21.14 -9.65 -1.38
N SER A 335 -21.77 -10.21 -0.34
CA SER A 335 -23.18 -10.57 -0.35
C SER A 335 -24.12 -9.36 -0.40
N GLU A 336 -23.66 -8.23 0.13
CA GLU A 336 -24.41 -6.97 0.18
C GLU A 336 -24.15 -6.14 -1.08
N ASP A 337 -25.13 -5.31 -1.46
CA ASP A 337 -25.04 -4.39 -2.62
C ASP A 337 -24.20 -3.13 -2.34
N GLY A 338 -23.93 -2.85 -1.06
CA GLY A 338 -23.20 -1.66 -0.61
C GLY A 338 -24.03 -0.38 -0.57
N ILE A 339 -25.34 -0.49 -0.81
CA ILE A 339 -26.32 0.61 -0.81
C ILE A 339 -27.08 0.61 0.52
N VAL A 340 -27.61 -0.55 0.91
CA VAL A 340 -28.36 -0.75 2.15
C VAL A 340 -27.49 -1.51 3.15
N TRP A 341 -27.58 -1.12 4.42
CA TRP A 341 -26.76 -1.68 5.49
C TRP A 341 -27.65 -1.99 6.70
N ASP A 342 -27.58 -3.23 7.18
CA ASP A 342 -28.27 -3.64 8.40
C ASP A 342 -27.63 -2.98 9.61
N CYS A 343 -28.21 -1.88 10.09
CA CYS A 343 -27.73 -1.19 11.30
C CYS A 343 -28.40 -1.81 12.53
N LEU A 344 -27.62 -2.25 13.52
CA LEU A 344 -28.16 -2.70 14.80
C LEU A 344 -28.54 -1.50 15.67
N PHE A 345 -29.68 -0.87 15.39
CA PHE A 345 -30.29 0.06 16.34
C PHE A 345 -31.01 -0.71 17.44
N ASN A 346 -30.27 -1.22 18.43
CA ASN A 346 -30.88 -1.69 19.67
C ASN A 346 -31.02 -0.47 20.60
N ARG A 347 -32.20 0.19 20.61
CA ARG A 347 -32.55 1.26 21.59
C ARG A 347 -32.67 0.70 23.01
N ARG A 348 -31.61 0.09 23.56
CA ARG A 348 -31.59 -0.43 24.94
C ARG A 348 -30.90 0.49 25.93
N HIS A 349 -30.25 1.57 25.48
CA HIS A 349 -29.61 2.53 26.37
C HIS A 349 -29.99 3.98 26.01
N PRO A 350 -30.56 4.77 26.95
CA PRO A 350 -30.98 6.14 26.69
C PRO A 350 -29.84 7.12 26.35
N MET A 351 -28.57 6.71 26.55
CA MET A 351 -27.38 7.55 26.29
C MET A 351 -26.57 7.18 25.04
N ALA A 352 -26.97 6.14 24.30
CA ALA A 352 -26.32 5.74 23.05
C ALA A 352 -27.17 6.23 21.86
N VAL A 353 -26.55 6.99 20.95
CA VAL A 353 -27.13 7.36 19.65
C VAL A 353 -26.40 6.59 18.57
#